data_AF-A0A0S8AQ02-F1
#
_entry.id   AF-A0A0S8AQ02-F1
#
_cell.length_a   1.000
_cell.length_b   1.000
_cell.length_c   1.000
_cell.angle_alpha   90.00
_cell.angle_beta   90.00
_cell.angle_gamma   90.00
#
_symmetry.space_group_name_H-M   'P 1'
#
loop_
_entity.id
_entity.type
_entity.pdbx_description
1 polymer ?
#
loop_
_entity_poly.entity_id
_entity_poly.type
_entity_poly.pdbx_seq_one_letter_code
_entity_poly.pdbx_strand_id
1 'polypeptide(L)'
;MWRTPLGMFGMVLTTVSITLMILGVAVDLLGIVHNPYVGIITYMVLPGGMIMGLMIIPLAAYLRRKQYHKYGIVKEHLQINLSDHKHRSFIVGFIVLTIVNITVLVLVGYEGYHFTDSPYFCGMVCHNVMAPEYTAYQRSPHVKVACVECHIGPGADWFVQAKISGLRQVLAVIADSYSRPIPAPVEHLRPARDTCEQCHWPDKFHGKKIKVFTHFTNTDQINPEVNEMALHIGGHNPQTGEFEGIHWHVSKDVEVSYLSVDDKRTQVARVRVKRPDGSEEEFIKEDIEVPEGKGGEDNWRVMDCIDCHNRPTHIYDMPDEVVDFGLLSKRINPEIAGIREDSLIALQRGYPTREEAQAKIPEHLLALQKLRGEKQAEENIESIRVAGEYLVESYLNNIWPNMNVTWGTYSGHLGHKYYDENGFGCFRCHDEEHTSVSGNYIKMDCDLCHDEPE
;
A
#
# COMPACT_ATOMS: atom_id res chain seq x y z
N MET A 1 35.49 15.93 -35.83
CA MET A 1 35.30 15.94 -34.36
C MET A 1 34.85 14.58 -33.85
N TRP A 2 33.85 13.95 -34.48
CA TRP A 2 33.09 12.78 -34.00
C TRP A 2 33.76 11.38 -34.12
N ARG A 3 34.84 11.25 -34.91
CA ARG A 3 35.59 9.98 -35.06
C ARG A 3 36.64 9.80 -33.95
N THR A 4 36.22 9.77 -32.70
CA THR A 4 37.07 9.30 -31.59
C THR A 4 36.49 7.99 -31.07
N PRO A 5 37.29 7.11 -30.45
CA PRO A 5 36.78 5.89 -29.82
C PRO A 5 35.61 6.19 -28.86
N LEU A 6 35.74 7.26 -28.07
CA LEU A 6 34.70 7.71 -27.14
C LEU A 6 33.42 8.20 -27.84
N GLY A 7 33.54 8.96 -28.93
CA GLY A 7 32.39 9.43 -29.71
C GLY A 7 31.69 8.29 -30.46
N MET A 8 32.45 7.32 -30.97
CA MET A 8 31.92 6.09 -31.57
C MET A 8 31.18 5.25 -30.53
N PHE A 9 31.72 5.11 -29.31
CA PHE A 9 31.05 4.44 -28.21
C PHE A 9 29.71 5.09 -27.88
N GLY A 10 29.66 6.42 -27.75
CA GLY A 10 28.42 7.17 -27.51
C GLY A 10 27.36 6.94 -28.61
N MET A 11 27.77 6.94 -29.88
CA MET A 11 26.87 6.64 -31.00
C MET A 11 26.36 5.19 -30.98
N VAL A 12 27.23 4.21 -30.75
CA VAL A 12 26.84 2.79 -30.66
C VAL A 12 25.87 2.57 -29.51
N LEU A 13 26.19 3.11 -28.32
CA LEU A 13 25.34 3.00 -27.15
C LEU A 13 23.95 3.59 -27.41
N THR A 14 23.89 4.81 -27.96
CA THR A 14 22.61 5.48 -28.28
C THR A 14 21.77 4.64 -29.25
N THR A 15 22.37 4.18 -30.36
CA THR A 15 21.66 3.41 -31.38
C THR A 15 21.19 2.07 -30.85
N VAL A 16 22.05 1.33 -30.13
CA VAL A 16 21.68 0.03 -29.53
C VAL A 16 20.57 0.21 -28.51
N SER A 17 20.67 1.23 -27.64
CA SER A 17 19.62 1.54 -26.66
C SER A 17 18.28 1.82 -27.35
N ILE A 18 18.26 2.65 -28.40
CA ILE A 18 17.02 2.98 -29.13
C ILE A 18 16.41 1.76 -29.80
N THR A 19 17.22 0.96 -30.50
CA THR A 19 16.75 -0.27 -31.15
C THR A 19 16.16 -1.23 -30.13
N LEU A 20 16.86 -1.48 -29.02
CA LEU A 20 16.38 -2.38 -27.97
C LEU A 20 15.15 -1.83 -27.24
N MET A 21 15.03 -0.51 -27.06
CA MET A 21 13.82 0.10 -26.48
C MET A 21 12.61 -0.12 -27.38
N ILE A 22 12.73 0.15 -28.67
CA ILE A 22 11.62 -0.04 -29.61
C ILE A 22 11.16 -1.50 -29.62
N LEU A 23 12.12 -2.44 -29.61
CA LEU A 23 11.81 -3.87 -29.52
C LEU A 23 11.17 -4.23 -28.17
N GLY A 24 11.68 -3.69 -27.06
CA GLY A 24 11.14 -3.93 -25.72
C GLY A 24 9.71 -3.44 -25.58
N VAL A 25 9.42 -2.22 -26.05
CA VAL A 25 8.05 -1.67 -26.08
C VAL A 25 7.15 -2.51 -26.97
N ALA A 26 7.61 -2.98 -28.12
CA ALA A 26 6.82 -3.85 -28.97
C ALA A 26 6.49 -5.19 -28.29
N VAL A 27 7.45 -5.79 -27.58
CA VAL A 27 7.24 -7.02 -26.80
C VAL A 27 6.24 -6.83 -25.67
N ASP A 28 6.33 -5.69 -24.97
CA ASP A 28 5.44 -5.33 -23.86
C ASP A 28 4.00 -5.07 -24.34
N LEU A 29 3.83 -4.27 -25.39
CA LEU A 29 2.52 -3.99 -26.00
C LEU A 29 1.83 -5.24 -26.57
N LEU A 30 2.60 -6.22 -27.03
CA LEU A 30 2.07 -7.50 -27.52
C LEU A 30 1.79 -8.49 -26.37
N GLY A 31 2.14 -8.17 -25.12
CA GLY A 31 1.91 -9.03 -23.96
C GLY A 31 2.68 -10.35 -23.99
N ILE A 32 3.80 -10.40 -24.72
CA ILE A 32 4.55 -11.65 -24.95
C ILE A 32 5.29 -12.11 -23.69
N VAL A 33 5.73 -11.17 -22.84
CA VAL A 33 6.52 -11.46 -21.63
C VAL A 33 5.98 -10.69 -20.43
N HIS A 34 5.62 -11.40 -19.36
CA HIS A 34 5.16 -10.82 -18.09
C HIS A 34 6.27 -10.91 -17.04
N ASN A 35 7.36 -10.15 -17.23
CA ASN A 35 8.50 -10.15 -16.31
C ASN A 35 8.86 -8.71 -15.91
N PRO A 36 8.90 -8.37 -14.60
CA PRO A 36 9.10 -6.99 -14.16
C PRO A 36 10.49 -6.46 -14.53
N TYR A 37 11.49 -7.35 -14.67
CA TYR A 37 12.84 -6.96 -15.06
C TYR A 37 12.91 -6.51 -16.53
N VAL A 38 12.06 -7.04 -17.40
CA VAL A 38 11.98 -6.59 -18.81
C VAL A 38 11.46 -5.16 -18.86
N GLY A 39 10.46 -4.82 -18.05
CA GLY A 39 9.97 -3.46 -17.89
C GLY A 39 11.06 -2.51 -17.36
N ILE A 40 11.79 -2.89 -16.31
CA ILE A 40 12.90 -2.07 -15.77
C ILE A 40 13.98 -1.82 -16.84
N ILE A 41 14.38 -2.85 -17.57
CA ILE A 41 15.40 -2.70 -18.62
C ILE A 41 14.88 -1.74 -19.71
N THR A 42 13.66 -1.97 -20.19
CA THR A 42 13.06 -1.23 -21.30
C THR A 42 12.79 0.22 -20.95
N TYR A 43 12.26 0.49 -19.76
CA TYR A 43 11.73 1.80 -19.37
C TYR A 43 12.66 2.62 -18.47
N MET A 44 13.72 2.02 -17.89
CA MET A 44 14.66 2.74 -17.02
C MET A 44 16.10 2.63 -17.52
N VAL A 45 16.61 1.42 -17.74
CA VAL A 45 18.02 1.20 -18.08
C VAL A 45 18.35 1.68 -19.50
N LEU A 46 17.56 1.30 -20.49
CA LEU A 46 17.83 1.66 -21.89
C LEU A 46 17.67 3.17 -22.17
N PRO A 47 16.64 3.88 -21.64
CA PRO A 47 16.58 5.35 -21.72
C PRO A 47 17.78 6.02 -21.06
N GLY A 48 18.21 5.53 -19.89
CA GLY A 48 19.43 6.00 -19.23
C GLY A 48 20.68 5.80 -20.10
N GLY A 49 20.80 4.65 -20.74
CA GLY A 49 21.86 4.35 -21.71
C GLY A 49 21.84 5.27 -22.93
N MET A 50 20.67 5.54 -23.49
CA MET A 50 20.49 6.48 -24.61
C MET A 50 20.91 7.89 -24.21
N ILE A 51 20.43 8.42 -23.08
CA ILE A 51 20.79 9.75 -22.58
C ILE A 51 22.30 9.84 -22.32
N MET A 52 22.88 8.81 -21.69
CA MET A 52 24.32 8.73 -21.47
C MET A 52 25.11 8.73 -22.79
N GLY A 53 24.67 7.95 -23.78
CA GLY A 53 25.26 7.92 -25.11
C GLY A 53 25.22 9.30 -25.79
N LEU A 54 24.05 9.96 -25.75
CA LEU A 54 23.86 11.30 -26.29
C LEU A 54 24.72 12.36 -25.59
N MET A 55 24.98 12.24 -24.28
CA MET A 55 25.88 13.13 -23.53
C MET A 55 27.37 12.87 -23.80
N ILE A 56 27.76 11.61 -24.01
CA ILE A 56 29.16 11.22 -24.32
C ILE A 56 29.61 11.83 -25.65
N ILE A 57 28.72 11.96 -26.63
CA ILE A 57 29.04 12.47 -27.97
C ILE A 57 29.58 13.93 -27.95
N PRO A 58 28.87 14.94 -27.40
CA PRO A 58 29.38 16.30 -27.29
C PRO A 58 30.57 16.39 -26.33
N LEU A 59 30.61 15.57 -25.26
CA LEU A 59 31.75 15.49 -24.35
C LEU A 59 33.02 15.04 -25.10
N ALA A 60 32.92 14.02 -25.96
CA ALA A 60 34.02 13.55 -26.78
C ALA A 60 34.50 14.62 -27.77
N ALA A 61 33.58 15.41 -28.34
CA ALA A 61 33.93 16.53 -29.21
C ALA A 61 34.66 17.64 -28.43
N TYR A 62 34.19 17.97 -27.23
CA TYR A 62 34.80 18.97 -26.33
C TYR A 62 36.22 18.57 -25.90
N LEU A 63 36.39 17.33 -25.42
CA LEU A 63 37.69 16.80 -25.00
C LEU A 63 38.69 16.79 -26.16
N ARG A 64 38.24 16.39 -27.36
CA ARG A 64 39.07 16.42 -28.56
C ARG A 64 39.47 17.84 -28.96
N ARG A 65 38.55 18.81 -28.84
CA ARG A 65 38.84 20.22 -29.10
C ARG A 65 39.88 20.76 -28.11
N LYS A 66 39.75 20.46 -26.82
CA LYS A 66 40.73 20.80 -25.78
C LYS A 66 42.10 20.20 -26.06
N GLN A 67 42.14 18.94 -26.52
CA GLN A 67 43.37 18.28 -26.96
C GLN A 67 44.03 19.04 -28.12
N TYR A 68 43.27 19.42 -29.16
CA TYR A 68 43.81 20.17 -30.29
C TYR A 68 44.38 21.54 -29.90
N HIS A 69 43.73 22.27 -28.99
CA HIS A 69 44.28 23.51 -28.45
C HIS A 69 45.57 23.30 -27.64
N LYS A 70 45.67 22.19 -26.88
CA LYS A 70 46.88 21.87 -26.09
C LYS A 70 48.08 21.50 -26.98
N TYR A 71 47.86 20.85 -28.12
CA TYR A 71 48.92 20.42 -29.05
C TYR A 71 49.16 21.40 -30.22
N GLY A 72 48.57 22.61 -30.18
CA GLY A 72 48.82 23.65 -31.19
C GLY A 72 48.27 23.34 -32.59
N ILE A 73 47.33 22.39 -32.72
CA ILE A 73 46.74 22.02 -34.02
C ILE A 73 45.61 23.02 -34.33
N VAL A 74 45.89 23.99 -35.21
CA VAL A 74 44.90 24.94 -35.69
C VAL A 74 43.99 24.25 -36.72
N LYS A 75 42.75 23.96 -36.34
CA LYS A 75 41.69 23.62 -37.30
C LYS A 75 40.72 24.79 -37.42
N GLU A 76 40.21 24.99 -38.64
CA GLU A 76 39.19 26.00 -38.92
C GLU A 76 37.98 25.85 -38.00
N HIS A 77 37.37 27.00 -37.68
CA HIS A 77 36.14 27.07 -36.90
C HIS A 77 35.01 26.29 -37.60
N LEU A 78 33.98 25.88 -36.85
CA LEU A 78 32.80 25.25 -37.43
C LEU A 78 32.16 26.24 -38.44
N GLN A 79 32.31 25.97 -39.73
CA GLN A 79 31.68 26.76 -40.79
C GLN A 79 30.39 26.06 -41.22
N ILE A 80 29.26 26.76 -41.11
CA ILE A 80 27.96 26.27 -41.58
C ILE A 80 27.55 27.10 -42.80
N ASN A 81 27.64 26.52 -43.99
CA ASN A 81 27.22 27.15 -45.24
C ASN A 81 25.93 26.47 -45.76
N LEU A 82 24.78 27.15 -45.63
CA LEU A 82 23.48 26.60 -46.07
C LEU A 82 23.35 26.49 -47.60
N SER A 83 24.22 27.16 -48.36
CA SER A 83 24.26 27.06 -49.81
C SER A 83 24.97 25.78 -50.29
N ASP A 84 25.81 25.15 -49.46
CA ASP A 84 26.42 23.86 -49.78
C ASP A 84 25.44 22.70 -49.51
N HIS A 85 25.20 21.88 -50.52
CA HIS A 85 24.38 20.68 -50.43
C HIS A 85 24.83 19.72 -49.31
N LYS A 86 26.14 19.56 -49.08
CA LYS A 86 26.66 18.66 -48.04
C LYS A 86 26.32 19.15 -46.63
N HIS A 87 26.46 20.45 -46.40
CA HIS A 87 26.14 21.06 -45.11
C HIS A 87 24.62 21.06 -44.89
N ARG A 88 23.82 21.36 -45.92
CA ARG A 88 22.35 21.29 -45.86
C ARG A 88 21.86 19.88 -45.54
N SER A 89 22.33 18.86 -46.24
CA SER A 89 21.92 17.47 -46.00
C SER A 89 22.37 16.96 -44.62
N PHE A 90 23.54 17.38 -44.13
CA PHE A 90 23.97 17.07 -42.76
C PHE A 90 23.05 17.72 -41.71
N ILE A 91 22.69 18.99 -41.87
CA ILE A 91 21.81 19.71 -40.94
C ILE A 91 20.42 19.10 -40.94
N VAL A 92 19.86 18.82 -42.12
CA VAL A 92 18.56 18.14 -42.24
C VAL A 92 18.60 16.77 -41.56
N GLY A 93 19.63 15.96 -41.83
CA GLY A 93 19.80 14.67 -41.17
C GLY A 93 19.93 14.76 -39.65
N PHE A 94 20.69 15.76 -39.15
CA PHE A 94 20.83 16.02 -37.72
C PHE A 94 19.50 16.42 -37.07
N ILE A 95 18.74 17.33 -37.70
CA ILE A 95 17.42 17.76 -37.22
C ILE A 95 16.46 16.57 -37.19
N VAL A 96 16.38 15.80 -38.28
CA VAL A 96 15.51 14.61 -38.36
C VAL A 96 15.87 13.59 -37.29
N LEU A 97 17.16 13.26 -37.14
CA LEU A 97 17.61 12.31 -36.12
C LEU A 97 17.30 12.81 -34.71
N THR A 98 17.49 14.11 -34.45
CA THR A 98 17.15 14.73 -33.16
C THR A 98 15.67 14.61 -32.86
N ILE A 99 14.80 14.93 -33.83
CA ILE A 99 13.35 14.78 -33.70
C ILE A 99 12.99 13.32 -33.38
N VAL A 100 13.54 12.35 -34.12
CA VAL A 100 13.30 10.92 -33.87
C VAL A 100 13.74 10.51 -32.47
N ASN A 101 14.92 10.94 -32.01
CA ASN A 101 15.41 10.63 -30.67
C ASN A 101 14.49 11.22 -29.60
N ILE A 102 14.10 12.49 -29.73
CA ILE A 102 13.18 13.13 -28.79
C ILE A 102 11.83 12.42 -28.77
N THR A 103 11.26 12.11 -29.94
CA THR A 103 9.99 11.39 -30.04
C THR A 103 10.06 10.03 -29.35
N VAL A 104 11.09 9.23 -29.60
CA VAL A 104 11.28 7.93 -28.92
C VAL A 104 11.41 8.13 -27.42
N LEU A 105 12.22 9.09 -26.96
CA LEU A 105 12.42 9.33 -25.54
C LEU A 105 11.14 9.78 -24.83
N VAL A 106 10.33 10.62 -25.48
CA VAL A 106 9.03 11.06 -24.94
C VAL A 106 8.05 9.89 -24.85
N LEU A 107 7.93 9.08 -25.90
CA LEU A 107 7.02 7.93 -25.91
C LEU A 107 7.43 6.88 -24.87
N VAL A 108 8.71 6.48 -24.86
CA VAL A 108 9.23 5.51 -23.90
C VAL A 108 9.20 6.08 -22.48
N GLY A 109 9.47 7.38 -22.31
CA GLY A 109 9.36 8.05 -21.01
C GLY A 109 7.93 8.08 -20.48
N TYR A 110 6.94 8.26 -21.35
CA TYR A 110 5.52 8.19 -21.00
C TYR A 110 5.09 6.77 -20.59
N GLU A 111 5.48 5.74 -21.33
CA GLU A 111 5.22 4.36 -20.94
C GLU A 111 5.98 3.98 -19.67
N GLY A 112 7.22 4.46 -19.52
CA GLY A 112 8.01 4.25 -18.31
C GLY A 112 7.41 4.93 -17.08
N TYR A 113 6.78 6.10 -17.25
CA TYR A 113 5.98 6.74 -16.23
C TYR A 113 4.86 5.79 -15.76
N HIS A 114 4.01 5.32 -16.66
CA HIS A 114 2.89 4.42 -16.34
C HIS A 114 3.35 3.09 -15.75
N PHE A 115 4.45 2.55 -16.25
CA PHE A 115 5.06 1.35 -15.70
C PHE A 115 5.43 1.56 -14.22
N THR A 116 6.15 2.64 -13.89
CA THR A 116 6.58 2.91 -12.50
C THR A 116 5.45 3.28 -11.54
N ASP A 117 4.27 3.62 -12.06
CA ASP A 117 3.08 3.95 -11.28
C ASP A 117 2.10 2.75 -11.20
N SER A 118 2.41 1.66 -11.87
CA SER A 118 1.57 0.46 -11.87
C SER A 118 1.66 -0.31 -10.54
N PRO A 119 0.56 -0.99 -10.13
CA PRO A 119 0.61 -1.95 -9.02
C PRO A 119 1.64 -3.06 -9.25
N TYR A 120 1.85 -3.44 -10.51
CA TYR A 120 2.83 -4.44 -10.89
C TYR A 120 4.26 -4.02 -10.54
N PHE A 121 4.65 -2.77 -10.85
CA PHE A 121 5.95 -2.26 -10.46
C PHE A 121 6.10 -2.20 -8.94
N CYS A 122 5.12 -1.60 -8.24
CA CYS A 122 5.17 -1.41 -6.80
C CYS A 122 5.23 -2.74 -6.02
N GLY A 123 4.46 -3.75 -6.46
CA GLY A 123 4.34 -5.03 -5.76
C GLY A 123 5.37 -6.09 -6.17
N MET A 124 5.73 -6.15 -7.46
CA MET A 124 6.52 -7.27 -7.99
C MET A 124 8.02 -6.96 -8.14
N VAL A 125 8.41 -5.70 -8.28
CA VAL A 125 9.84 -5.35 -8.38
C VAL A 125 10.54 -5.55 -7.05
N CYS A 126 9.96 -5.00 -5.97
CA CYS A 126 10.47 -5.16 -4.61
C CYS A 126 9.75 -6.29 -3.86
N HIS A 127 9.46 -7.41 -4.54
CA HIS A 127 8.60 -8.49 -4.02
C HIS A 127 9.03 -9.00 -2.64
N ASN A 128 10.31 -9.00 -2.29
CA ASN A 128 10.74 -9.45 -0.95
C ASN A 128 10.20 -8.57 0.19
N VAL A 129 10.05 -7.27 -0.05
CA VAL A 129 9.60 -6.28 0.95
C VAL A 129 8.12 -6.00 0.82
N MET A 130 7.65 -5.90 -0.42
CA MET A 130 6.27 -5.51 -0.76
C MET A 130 5.32 -6.70 -0.92
N ALA A 131 5.78 -7.95 -0.89
CA ALA A 131 4.89 -9.11 -0.98
C ALA A 131 3.74 -9.09 0.05
N PRO A 132 3.95 -8.77 1.34
CA PRO A 132 2.86 -8.71 2.29
C PRO A 132 1.76 -7.74 1.84
N GLU A 133 2.14 -6.51 1.52
CA GLU A 133 1.22 -5.43 1.17
C GLU A 133 0.54 -5.67 -0.18
N TYR A 134 1.29 -6.18 -1.17
CA TYR A 134 0.76 -6.51 -2.49
C TYR A 134 -0.22 -7.67 -2.44
N THR A 135 0.11 -8.73 -1.69
CA THR A 135 -0.79 -9.87 -1.52
C THR A 135 -2.09 -9.47 -0.81
N ALA A 136 -2.03 -8.60 0.20
CA ALA A 136 -3.22 -8.06 0.85
C ALA A 136 -4.03 -7.15 -0.10
N TYR A 137 -3.37 -6.29 -0.89
CA TYR A 137 -4.01 -5.45 -1.90
C TYR A 137 -4.81 -6.26 -2.93
N GLN A 138 -4.24 -7.38 -3.42
CA GLN A 138 -4.85 -8.23 -4.45
C GLN A 138 -6.18 -8.87 -4.03
N ARG A 139 -6.45 -8.99 -2.72
CA ARG A 139 -7.73 -9.52 -2.20
C ARG A 139 -8.68 -8.44 -1.71
N SER A 140 -8.32 -7.18 -1.86
CA SER A 140 -9.05 -6.07 -1.25
C SER A 140 -10.16 -5.53 -2.15
N PRO A 141 -11.13 -4.78 -1.59
CA PRO A 141 -12.14 -4.05 -2.38
C PRO A 141 -11.53 -3.05 -3.39
N HIS A 142 -10.25 -2.68 -3.21
CA HIS A 142 -9.54 -1.68 -4.02
C HIS A 142 -8.55 -2.30 -5.01
N VAL A 143 -8.59 -3.61 -5.28
CA VAL A 143 -7.66 -4.30 -6.22
C VAL A 143 -7.63 -3.71 -7.65
N LYS A 144 -8.63 -2.92 -8.02
CA LYS A 144 -8.71 -2.23 -9.32
C LYS A 144 -8.29 -0.75 -9.26
N VAL A 145 -7.86 -0.26 -8.11
CA VAL A 145 -7.37 1.11 -7.91
C VAL A 145 -5.85 1.07 -7.81
N ALA A 146 -5.15 1.78 -8.69
CA ALA A 146 -3.70 1.76 -8.70
C ALA A 146 -3.11 2.30 -7.39
N CYS A 147 -1.96 1.76 -6.94
CA CYS A 147 -1.31 2.17 -5.69
C CYS A 147 -1.09 3.70 -5.62
N VAL A 148 -0.77 4.32 -6.76
CA VAL A 148 -0.46 5.76 -6.86
C VAL A 148 -1.65 6.67 -6.62
N GLU A 149 -2.88 6.20 -6.83
CA GLU A 149 -4.11 6.97 -6.58
C GLU A 149 -4.24 7.30 -5.08
N CYS A 150 -3.75 6.41 -4.22
CA CYS A 150 -3.70 6.62 -2.77
C CYS A 150 -2.34 7.19 -2.29
N HIS A 151 -1.22 6.67 -2.80
CA HIS A 151 0.11 6.93 -2.21
C HIS A 151 0.92 8.08 -2.82
N ILE A 152 0.66 8.50 -4.07
CA ILE A 152 1.53 9.47 -4.79
C ILE A 152 0.75 10.71 -5.19
N GLY A 153 -0.46 10.54 -5.72
CA GLY A 153 -1.35 11.63 -6.13
C GLY A 153 -1.07 12.22 -7.50
N PRO A 154 -2.06 12.94 -8.07
CA PRO A 154 -1.95 13.49 -9.41
C PRO A 154 -1.09 14.76 -9.44
N GLY A 155 -0.45 15.02 -10.57
CA GLY A 155 0.27 16.26 -10.84
C GLY A 155 1.80 16.14 -10.77
N ALA A 156 2.48 17.11 -11.39
CA ALA A 156 3.92 17.07 -11.58
C ALA A 156 4.73 17.19 -10.27
N ASP A 157 4.26 17.99 -9.31
CA ASP A 157 4.97 18.19 -8.04
C ASP A 157 4.96 16.90 -7.19
N TRP A 158 3.79 16.28 -7.06
CA TRP A 158 3.62 14.99 -6.40
C TRP A 158 4.42 13.88 -7.06
N PHE A 159 4.45 13.85 -8.39
CA PHE A 159 5.29 12.94 -9.14
C PHE A 159 6.78 13.09 -8.77
N VAL A 160 7.32 14.31 -8.78
CA VAL A 160 8.74 14.54 -8.46
C VAL A 160 9.05 14.13 -7.02
N GLN A 161 8.21 14.52 -6.06
CA GLN A 161 8.38 14.14 -4.66
C GLN A 161 8.35 12.63 -4.47
N ALA A 162 7.42 11.95 -5.13
CA ALA A 162 7.30 10.51 -5.09
C ALA A 162 8.51 9.79 -5.69
N LYS A 163 9.09 10.27 -6.80
CA LYS A 163 10.30 9.65 -7.36
C LYS A 163 11.53 9.88 -6.48
N ILE A 164 11.66 11.04 -5.83
CA ILE A 164 12.74 11.28 -4.86
C ILE A 164 12.57 10.37 -3.64
N SER A 165 11.34 10.26 -3.11
CA SER A 165 11.03 9.36 -1.99
C SER A 165 11.26 7.89 -2.37
N GLY A 166 10.79 7.47 -3.54
CA GLY A 166 11.00 6.13 -4.09
C GLY A 166 12.48 5.78 -4.27
N LEU A 167 13.32 6.75 -4.69
CA LEU A 167 14.77 6.53 -4.75
C LEU A 167 15.37 6.25 -3.35
N ARG A 168 14.91 6.97 -2.31
CA ARG A 168 15.33 6.69 -0.93
C ARG A 168 14.88 5.30 -0.46
N GLN A 169 13.67 4.88 -0.83
CA GLN A 169 13.17 3.53 -0.52
C GLN A 169 13.99 2.45 -1.22
N VAL A 170 14.31 2.62 -2.51
CA VAL A 170 15.20 1.71 -3.25
C VAL A 170 16.57 1.60 -2.58
N LEU A 171 17.14 2.73 -2.16
CA LEU A 171 18.41 2.73 -1.42
C LEU A 171 18.28 2.01 -0.07
N ALA A 172 17.18 2.19 0.66
CA ALA A 172 16.93 1.49 1.92
C ALA A 172 16.80 -0.03 1.71
N VAL A 173 16.16 -0.46 0.62
CA VAL A 173 16.08 -1.89 0.25
C VAL A 173 17.47 -2.45 -0.10
N ILE A 174 18.28 -1.72 -0.87
CA ILE A 174 19.65 -2.13 -1.22
C ILE A 174 20.54 -2.21 0.02
N ALA A 175 20.39 -1.27 0.95
CA ALA A 175 21.17 -1.18 2.19
C ALA A 175 20.61 -2.05 3.33
N ASP A 176 19.48 -2.73 3.14
CA ASP A 176 18.72 -3.47 4.17
C ASP A 176 18.45 -2.64 5.44
N SER A 177 18.18 -1.34 5.26
CA SER A 177 18.05 -0.37 6.35
C SER A 177 16.60 0.01 6.62
N TYR A 178 15.65 -0.88 6.33
CA TYR A 178 14.21 -0.65 6.48
C TYR A 178 13.63 -1.46 7.64
N SER A 179 12.52 -1.00 8.21
CA SER A 179 11.84 -1.63 9.33
C SER A 179 11.13 -2.94 8.94
N ARG A 180 11.10 -3.91 9.86
CA ARG A 180 10.38 -5.18 9.73
C ARG A 180 9.58 -5.45 11.01
N PRO A 181 8.24 -5.37 11.02
CA PRO A 181 7.36 -5.06 9.89
C PRO A 181 7.43 -3.58 9.47
N ILE A 182 6.81 -3.26 8.34
CA ILE A 182 6.69 -1.86 7.88
C ILE A 182 5.75 -1.13 8.84
N PRO A 183 6.16 0.01 9.43
CA PRO A 183 5.32 0.74 10.39
C PRO A 183 3.99 1.17 9.79
N ALA A 184 2.94 1.10 10.59
CA ALA A 184 1.63 1.65 10.30
C ALA A 184 1.17 2.50 11.50
N PRO A 185 0.53 3.67 11.27
CA PRO A 185 0.10 4.22 9.99
C PRO A 185 1.26 4.77 9.12
N VAL A 186 1.01 4.98 7.82
CA VAL A 186 1.98 5.62 6.91
C VAL A 186 2.07 7.11 7.24
N GLU A 187 3.25 7.57 7.65
CA GLU A 187 3.49 8.95 8.13
C GLU A 187 3.13 10.04 7.12
N HIS A 188 3.33 9.77 5.82
CA HIS A 188 3.14 10.73 4.74
C HIS A 188 2.09 10.28 3.72
N LEU A 189 1.02 9.62 4.18
CA LEU A 189 -0.10 9.38 3.30
C LEU A 189 -0.78 10.72 2.96
N ARG A 190 -1.27 10.83 1.73
CA ARG A 190 -2.02 12.00 1.28
C ARG A 190 -3.32 12.14 2.10
N PRO A 191 -3.81 13.38 2.32
CA PRO A 191 -5.07 13.60 3.02
C PRO A 191 -6.24 12.83 2.38
N ALA A 192 -7.19 12.38 3.19
CA ALA A 192 -8.37 11.65 2.71
C ALA A 192 -9.18 12.44 1.66
N ARG A 193 -9.24 13.77 1.79
CA ARG A 193 -9.88 14.69 0.83
C ARG A 193 -9.34 14.57 -0.61
N ASP A 194 -8.04 14.31 -0.73
CA ASP A 194 -7.37 14.21 -2.03
C ASP A 194 -7.25 12.76 -2.52
N THR A 195 -7.71 11.79 -1.74
CA THR A 195 -7.61 10.34 -2.01
C THR A 195 -8.97 9.65 -1.91
N CYS A 196 -9.42 9.34 -0.70
CA CYS A 196 -10.66 8.65 -0.40
C CYS A 196 -11.88 9.39 -0.98
N GLU A 197 -11.92 10.71 -0.82
CA GLU A 197 -13.08 11.53 -1.17
C GLU A 197 -13.29 11.73 -2.68
N GLN A 198 -12.32 11.32 -3.50
CA GLN A 198 -12.47 11.32 -4.96
C GLN A 198 -13.46 10.24 -5.43
N CYS A 199 -13.68 9.21 -4.60
CA CYS A 199 -14.57 8.08 -4.90
C CYS A 199 -15.66 7.89 -3.83
N HIS A 200 -15.37 8.20 -2.57
CA HIS A 200 -16.30 8.13 -1.44
C HIS A 200 -16.81 9.51 -1.08
N TRP A 201 -18.06 9.66 -0.67
CA TRP A 201 -18.62 10.97 -0.32
C TRP A 201 -19.02 11.00 1.16
N PRO A 202 -18.14 11.45 2.08
CA PRO A 202 -18.40 11.43 3.52
C PRO A 202 -19.62 12.24 3.95
N ASP A 203 -19.90 13.38 3.29
CA ASP A 203 -21.06 14.22 3.63
C ASP A 203 -22.38 13.60 3.18
N LYS A 204 -22.38 12.55 2.36
CA LYS A 204 -23.62 11.87 1.97
C LYS A 204 -24.16 11.09 3.17
N PHE A 205 -25.38 11.37 3.58
CA PHE A 205 -26.06 10.57 4.60
C PHE A 205 -26.28 9.13 4.11
N HIS A 206 -25.73 8.16 4.85
CA HIS A 206 -25.83 6.74 4.55
C HIS A 206 -26.84 5.98 5.45
N GLY A 207 -27.38 6.64 6.49
CA GLY A 207 -28.31 6.02 7.43
C GLY A 207 -27.72 4.83 8.18
N LYS A 208 -28.55 3.83 8.49
CA LYS A 208 -28.14 2.58 9.15
C LYS A 208 -27.83 1.49 8.12
N LYS A 209 -26.82 0.66 8.41
CA LYS A 209 -26.45 -0.51 7.60
C LYS A 209 -26.34 -1.75 8.47
N ILE A 210 -27.09 -2.80 8.13
CA ILE A 210 -26.97 -4.09 8.81
C ILE A 210 -25.62 -4.73 8.48
N LYS A 211 -24.89 -5.09 9.53
CA LYS A 211 -23.64 -5.84 9.46
C LYS A 211 -23.84 -7.15 10.20
N VAL A 212 -23.46 -8.24 9.54
CA VAL A 212 -23.55 -9.61 10.08
C VAL A 212 -22.15 -10.11 10.38
N PHE A 213 -21.94 -10.61 11.58
CA PHE A 213 -20.76 -11.31 12.04
C PHE A 213 -21.15 -12.75 12.33
N THR A 214 -20.43 -13.68 11.71
CA THR A 214 -20.69 -15.11 11.84
C THR A 214 -19.44 -15.74 12.41
N HIS A 215 -19.55 -16.35 13.59
CA HIS A 215 -18.43 -17.01 14.25
C HIS A 215 -18.84 -18.40 14.72
N PHE A 216 -17.87 -19.28 14.81
CA PHE A 216 -18.04 -20.61 15.38
C PHE A 216 -17.37 -20.68 16.73
N THR A 217 -17.75 -21.65 17.55
CA THR A 217 -17.07 -21.93 18.80
C THR A 217 -16.39 -23.28 18.72
N ASN A 218 -15.40 -23.54 19.58
CA ASN A 218 -14.78 -24.88 19.63
C ASN A 218 -15.78 -25.95 20.13
N THR A 219 -16.84 -25.52 20.83
CA THR A 219 -17.93 -26.40 21.29
C THR A 219 -18.97 -26.67 20.21
N ASP A 220 -19.25 -25.70 19.34
CA ASP A 220 -20.15 -25.85 18.20
C ASP A 220 -19.51 -25.27 16.92
N GLN A 221 -18.98 -26.17 16.10
CA GLN A 221 -18.37 -25.89 14.81
C GLN A 221 -19.31 -26.19 13.63
N ILE A 222 -20.56 -26.62 13.90
CA ILE A 222 -21.57 -26.97 12.89
C ILE A 222 -22.58 -25.82 12.78
N ASN A 223 -23.07 -25.32 13.91
CA ASN A 223 -24.01 -24.21 13.96
C ASN A 223 -23.25 -22.94 14.34
N PRO A 224 -23.15 -21.95 13.43
CA PRO A 224 -22.52 -20.70 13.76
C PRO A 224 -23.40 -19.86 14.69
N GLU A 225 -22.76 -19.10 15.56
CA GLU A 225 -23.37 -17.96 16.23
C GLU A 225 -23.37 -16.79 15.24
N VAL A 226 -24.52 -16.11 15.14
CA VAL A 226 -24.71 -15.00 14.21
C VAL A 226 -25.08 -13.76 15.01
N ASN A 227 -24.18 -12.79 15.00
CA ASN A 227 -24.39 -11.47 15.57
C ASN A 227 -24.71 -10.49 14.44
N GLU A 228 -25.92 -9.96 14.46
CA GLU A 228 -26.34 -8.91 13.54
C GLU A 228 -26.38 -7.57 14.28
N MET A 229 -25.98 -6.49 13.63
CA MET A 229 -26.05 -5.15 14.20
C MET A 229 -26.37 -4.11 13.13
N ALA A 230 -27.20 -3.12 13.49
CA ALA A 230 -27.52 -1.98 12.64
C ALA A 230 -26.50 -0.85 12.90
N LEU A 231 -25.44 -0.78 12.09
CA LEU A 231 -24.41 0.25 12.21
C LEU A 231 -24.94 1.61 11.76
N HIS A 232 -24.78 2.64 12.58
CA HIS A 232 -25.12 4.02 12.24
C HIS A 232 -24.00 4.63 11.41
N ILE A 233 -24.01 4.40 10.09
CA ILE A 233 -22.98 4.96 9.20
C ILE A 233 -23.10 6.49 9.17
N GLY A 234 -24.33 7.00 9.06
CA GLY A 234 -24.60 8.41 9.28
C GLY A 234 -24.00 9.34 8.22
N GLY A 235 -23.67 10.56 8.63
CA GLY A 235 -23.22 11.70 7.83
C GLY A 235 -24.04 12.96 8.13
N HIS A 236 -24.03 13.92 7.22
CA HIS A 236 -24.89 15.10 7.30
C HIS A 236 -26.31 14.76 6.82
N ASN A 237 -27.27 14.69 7.74
CA ASN A 237 -28.65 14.34 7.44
C ASN A 237 -29.37 15.53 6.76
N PRO A 238 -29.76 15.43 5.48
CA PRO A 238 -30.36 16.55 4.75
C PRO A 238 -31.80 16.87 5.20
N GLN A 239 -32.45 15.99 5.97
CA GLN A 239 -33.82 16.19 6.44
C GLN A 239 -33.86 16.97 7.75
N THR A 240 -32.97 16.65 8.69
CA THR A 240 -32.88 17.28 10.02
C THR A 240 -31.88 18.44 10.04
N GLY A 241 -30.87 18.42 9.16
CA GLY A 241 -29.73 19.32 9.19
C GLY A 241 -28.70 18.95 10.25
N GLU A 242 -28.84 17.80 10.91
CA GLU A 242 -27.95 17.33 11.96
C GLU A 242 -26.84 16.45 11.40
N PHE A 243 -25.72 16.39 12.13
CA PHE A 243 -24.63 15.45 11.86
C PHE A 243 -24.83 14.23 12.77
N GLU A 244 -25.16 13.09 12.16
CA GLU A 244 -25.58 11.88 12.87
C GLU A 244 -24.71 10.68 12.48
N GLY A 245 -24.60 9.68 13.35
CA GLY A 245 -23.85 8.43 13.13
C GLY A 245 -22.34 8.64 12.92
N ILE A 246 -21.60 7.56 12.69
CA ILE A 246 -20.13 7.50 12.78
C ILE A 246 -19.42 8.48 11.84
N HIS A 247 -19.95 8.78 10.65
CA HIS A 247 -19.28 9.67 9.68
C HIS A 247 -19.32 11.17 10.02
N TRP A 248 -20.01 11.60 11.08
CA TRP A 248 -19.97 13.01 11.50
C TRP A 248 -18.53 13.50 11.78
N HIS A 249 -17.64 12.61 12.24
CA HIS A 249 -16.23 12.89 12.53
C HIS A 249 -15.44 13.43 11.33
N VAL A 250 -15.86 13.11 10.11
CA VAL A 250 -15.17 13.46 8.86
C VAL A 250 -16.02 14.36 7.97
N SER A 251 -17.09 14.96 8.51
CA SER A 251 -17.92 15.89 7.76
C SER A 251 -17.20 17.21 7.51
N LYS A 252 -17.56 17.94 6.45
CA LYS A 252 -16.88 19.19 6.09
C LYS A 252 -17.09 20.35 7.07
N ASP A 253 -18.20 20.35 7.80
CA ASP A 253 -18.58 21.47 8.68
C ASP A 253 -18.19 21.24 10.15
N VAL A 254 -17.69 20.05 10.48
CA VAL A 254 -17.20 19.69 11.81
C VAL A 254 -15.74 19.29 11.70
N GLU A 255 -14.89 19.86 12.55
CA GLU A 255 -13.48 19.50 12.61
C GLU A 255 -13.21 18.79 13.94
N VAL A 256 -12.96 17.48 13.87
CA VAL A 256 -12.47 16.69 14.99
C VAL A 256 -10.96 16.59 14.83
N SER A 257 -10.22 17.03 15.84
CA SER A 257 -8.77 16.89 15.90
C SER A 257 -8.37 16.21 17.20
N TYR A 258 -7.23 15.53 17.19
CA TYR A 258 -6.75 14.80 18.36
C TYR A 258 -5.23 14.83 18.46
N LEU A 259 -4.75 14.62 19.68
CA LEU A 259 -3.34 14.54 20.02
C LEU A 259 -3.05 13.14 20.56
N SER A 260 -2.26 12.37 19.82
CA SER A 260 -1.79 11.06 20.27
C SER A 260 -0.37 11.14 20.84
N VAL A 261 -0.10 10.36 21.89
CA VAL A 261 1.24 10.33 22.51
C VAL A 261 2.14 9.27 21.89
N ASP A 262 1.55 8.24 21.29
CA ASP A 262 2.23 7.15 20.60
C ASP A 262 2.14 7.27 19.07
N ASP A 263 3.05 6.60 18.38
CA ASP A 263 3.16 6.67 16.90
C ASP A 263 2.08 5.83 16.20
N LYS A 264 1.48 4.85 16.88
CA LYS A 264 0.38 4.02 16.33
C LYS A 264 -0.99 4.69 16.47
N ARG A 265 -1.05 5.82 17.19
CA ARG A 265 -2.26 6.62 17.42
C ARG A 265 -3.35 5.86 18.19
N THR A 266 -2.94 4.99 19.11
CA THR A 266 -3.87 4.25 19.99
C THR A 266 -4.06 4.92 21.35
N GLN A 267 -3.14 5.79 21.77
CA GLN A 267 -3.22 6.53 23.02
C GLN A 267 -3.49 8.00 22.70
N VAL A 268 -4.76 8.39 22.80
CA VAL A 268 -5.23 9.76 22.57
C VAL A 268 -5.32 10.48 23.90
N ALA A 269 -4.52 11.53 24.07
CA ALA A 269 -4.50 12.31 25.32
C ALA A 269 -5.53 13.45 25.30
N ARG A 270 -5.78 14.00 24.11
CA ARG A 270 -6.68 15.14 23.92
C ARG A 270 -7.46 15.01 22.63
N VAL A 271 -8.70 15.47 22.66
CA VAL A 271 -9.60 15.56 21.51
C VAL A 271 -10.20 16.96 21.49
N ARG A 272 -10.22 17.61 20.34
CA ARG A 272 -10.82 18.92 20.14
C ARG A 272 -11.87 18.81 19.04
N VAL A 273 -13.07 19.31 19.34
CA VAL A 273 -14.20 19.33 18.42
C VAL A 273 -14.58 20.78 18.15
N LYS A 274 -14.47 21.18 16.88
CA LYS A 274 -14.91 22.48 16.40
C LYS A 274 -16.15 22.31 15.52
N ARG A 275 -17.22 23.03 15.87
CA ARG A 275 -18.54 22.93 15.25
C ARG A 275 -18.81 24.07 14.26
N PRO A 276 -19.85 23.97 13.42
CA PRO A 276 -20.15 24.98 12.39
C PRO A 276 -20.50 26.36 12.96
N ASP A 277 -21.03 26.41 14.19
CA ASP A 277 -21.34 27.65 14.91
C ASP A 277 -20.10 28.38 15.46
N GLY A 278 -18.91 27.80 15.26
CA GLY A 278 -17.64 28.31 15.74
C GLY A 278 -17.34 27.94 17.20
N SER A 279 -18.22 27.17 17.86
CA SER A 279 -17.92 26.63 19.18
C SER A 279 -16.81 25.59 19.09
N GLU A 280 -15.93 25.62 20.08
CA GLU A 280 -14.80 24.71 20.20
C GLU A 280 -14.80 24.11 21.59
N GLU A 281 -14.61 22.81 21.67
CA GLU A 281 -14.60 22.06 22.92
C GLU A 281 -13.42 21.10 22.93
N GLU A 282 -12.56 21.22 23.94
CA GLU A 282 -11.42 20.34 24.17
C GLU A 282 -11.74 19.37 25.31
N PHE A 283 -11.48 18.09 25.06
CA PHE A 283 -11.60 16.98 25.99
C PHE A 283 -10.20 16.45 26.28
N ILE A 284 -9.90 16.24 27.56
CA ILE A 284 -8.60 15.84 28.05
C ILE A 284 -8.76 14.55 28.85
N LYS A 285 -7.86 13.60 28.61
CA LYS A 285 -7.71 12.39 29.40
C LYS A 285 -6.54 12.58 30.37
N GLU A 286 -6.85 12.74 31.65
CA GLU A 286 -5.89 13.16 32.68
C GLU A 286 -4.82 12.09 33.02
N ASP A 287 -5.09 10.83 32.71
CA ASP A 287 -4.18 9.70 32.94
C ASP A 287 -3.09 9.55 31.88
N ILE A 288 -3.20 10.27 30.75
CA ILE A 288 -2.21 10.25 29.67
C ILE A 288 -1.40 11.55 29.69
N GLU A 289 -0.18 11.47 30.21
CA GLU A 289 0.76 12.59 30.17
C GLU A 289 1.25 12.86 28.73
N VAL A 290 1.11 14.11 28.28
CA VAL A 290 1.66 14.56 26.99
C VAL A 290 3.15 14.87 27.17
N PRO A 291 4.06 14.17 26.45
CA PRO A 291 5.50 14.42 26.57
C PRO A 291 5.89 15.87 26.23
N GLU A 292 6.93 16.40 26.89
CA GLU A 292 7.47 17.73 26.58
C GLU A 292 7.82 17.83 25.08
N GLY A 293 7.30 18.87 24.41
CA GLY A 293 7.47 19.09 22.97
C GLY A 293 6.43 18.43 22.07
N LYS A 294 5.63 17.46 22.56
CA LYS A 294 4.50 16.88 21.82
C LYS A 294 3.17 17.63 22.00
N GLY A 295 3.11 18.63 22.88
CA GLY A 295 1.92 19.45 23.12
C GLY A 295 1.71 20.63 22.15
N GLY A 296 2.65 20.87 21.24
CA GLY A 296 2.57 21.98 20.27
C GLY A 296 1.58 21.71 19.14
N GLU A 297 1.10 22.78 18.49
CA GLU A 297 0.02 22.71 17.49
C GLU A 297 0.36 21.84 16.27
N ASP A 298 1.64 21.70 15.94
CA ASP A 298 2.12 20.84 14.86
C ASP A 298 1.88 19.33 15.11
N ASN A 299 1.58 18.93 16.35
CA ASN A 299 1.30 17.53 16.71
C ASN A 299 -0.19 17.20 16.72
N TRP A 300 -1.07 18.20 16.57
CA TRP A 300 -2.50 17.96 16.44
C TRP A 300 -2.80 17.40 15.07
N ARG A 301 -3.53 16.29 15.04
CA ARG A 301 -4.00 15.68 13.81
C ARG A 301 -5.49 15.93 13.66
N VAL A 302 -5.87 16.55 12.55
CA VAL A 302 -7.27 16.56 12.11
C VAL A 302 -7.64 15.14 11.68
N MET A 303 -8.70 14.60 12.26
CA MET A 303 -9.21 13.27 11.99
C MET A 303 -9.70 13.19 10.54
N ASP A 304 -9.32 12.11 9.86
CA ASP A 304 -9.76 11.82 8.51
C ASP A 304 -10.18 10.35 8.36
N CYS A 305 -10.52 9.92 7.14
CA CYS A 305 -10.98 8.57 6.87
C CYS A 305 -10.00 7.48 7.34
N ILE A 306 -8.69 7.70 7.28
CA ILE A 306 -7.69 6.65 7.62
C ILE A 306 -7.47 6.52 9.13
N ASP A 307 -7.94 7.48 9.94
CA ASP A 307 -7.89 7.34 11.39
C ASP A 307 -8.89 6.28 11.89
N CYS A 308 -9.96 6.03 11.13
CA CYS A 308 -10.92 4.95 11.41
C CYS A 308 -10.71 3.75 10.47
N HIS A 309 -10.46 4.00 9.19
CA HIS A 309 -10.19 2.99 8.17
C HIS A 309 -8.69 2.88 7.88
N ASN A 310 -7.88 2.59 8.91
CA ASN A 310 -6.42 2.64 8.86
C ASN A 310 -5.74 1.70 7.84
N ARG A 311 -6.42 0.63 7.41
CA ARG A 311 -5.93 -0.27 6.35
C ARG A 311 -7.07 -0.73 5.42
N PRO A 312 -7.56 0.15 4.53
CA PRO A 312 -8.76 -0.13 3.74
C PRO A 312 -8.49 -1.06 2.54
N THR A 313 -7.22 -1.26 2.19
CA THR A 313 -6.78 -2.14 1.09
C THR A 313 -5.78 -3.21 1.51
N HIS A 314 -5.04 -3.00 2.60
CA HIS A 314 -4.04 -3.95 3.09
C HIS A 314 -4.56 -4.71 4.31
N ILE A 315 -5.62 -5.49 4.09
CA ILE A 315 -6.37 -6.18 5.14
C ILE A 315 -5.65 -7.50 5.48
N TYR A 316 -5.35 -7.67 6.76
CA TYR A 316 -4.81 -8.90 7.35
C TYR A 316 -5.85 -9.50 8.28
N ASP A 317 -6.23 -10.74 8.00
CA ASP A 317 -7.26 -11.44 8.74
C ASP A 317 -6.68 -12.04 10.04
N MET A 318 -7.52 -12.26 11.04
CA MET A 318 -7.16 -13.01 12.24
C MET A 318 -7.39 -14.52 12.07
N PRO A 319 -6.69 -15.41 12.80
CA PRO A 319 -6.78 -16.85 12.60
C PRO A 319 -8.18 -17.42 12.86
N ASP A 320 -8.92 -16.85 13.82
CA ASP A 320 -10.34 -17.16 14.08
C ASP A 320 -11.21 -16.83 12.87
N GLU A 321 -11.05 -15.64 12.29
CA GLU A 321 -11.83 -15.18 11.13
C GLU A 321 -11.60 -16.08 9.90
N VAL A 322 -10.35 -16.47 9.68
CA VAL A 322 -9.95 -17.41 8.62
C VAL A 322 -10.58 -18.79 8.83
N VAL A 323 -10.45 -19.37 10.02
CA VAL A 323 -10.98 -20.72 10.28
C VAL A 323 -12.50 -20.73 10.20
N ASP A 324 -13.16 -19.72 10.76
CA ASP A 324 -14.62 -19.60 10.75
C ASP A 324 -15.15 -19.39 9.33
N PHE A 325 -14.46 -18.60 8.50
CA PHE A 325 -14.78 -18.53 7.06
C PHE A 325 -14.56 -19.86 6.35
N GLY A 326 -13.51 -20.61 6.70
CA GLY A 326 -13.24 -21.95 6.20
C GLY A 326 -14.37 -22.94 6.50
N LEU A 327 -14.91 -22.90 7.72
CA LEU A 327 -16.07 -23.70 8.16
C LEU A 327 -17.34 -23.28 7.41
N LEU A 328 -17.62 -21.97 7.36
CA LEU A 328 -18.79 -21.41 6.68
C LEU A 328 -18.81 -21.76 5.19
N SER A 329 -17.65 -21.66 4.53
CA SER A 329 -17.48 -21.99 3.11
C SER A 329 -17.31 -23.48 2.83
N LYS A 330 -17.31 -24.33 3.87
CA LYS A 330 -17.13 -25.79 3.82
C LYS A 330 -15.79 -26.23 3.21
N ARG A 331 -14.80 -25.33 3.13
CA ARG A 331 -13.41 -25.68 2.82
C ARG A 331 -12.76 -26.43 3.97
N ILE A 332 -13.23 -26.18 5.19
CA ILE A 332 -12.99 -27.00 6.37
C ILE A 332 -14.31 -27.73 6.65
N ASN A 333 -14.30 -29.06 6.67
CA ASN A 333 -15.53 -29.84 6.91
C ASN A 333 -15.92 -29.77 8.40
N PRO A 334 -17.02 -29.10 8.78
CA PRO A 334 -17.41 -28.91 10.18
C PRO A 334 -17.83 -30.20 10.90
N GLU A 335 -18.13 -31.27 10.16
CA GLU A 335 -18.51 -32.57 10.74
C GLU A 335 -17.33 -33.32 11.38
N ILE A 336 -16.09 -32.90 11.08
CA ILE A 336 -14.88 -33.52 11.63
C ILE A 336 -14.66 -33.01 13.05
N ALA A 337 -14.97 -33.81 14.07
CA ALA A 337 -14.85 -33.43 15.47
C ALA A 337 -13.52 -32.75 15.82
N GLY A 338 -13.61 -31.55 16.41
CA GLY A 338 -12.45 -30.77 16.87
C GLY A 338 -11.64 -30.09 15.77
N ILE A 339 -12.07 -30.13 14.51
CA ILE A 339 -11.32 -29.57 13.38
C ILE A 339 -11.08 -28.07 13.51
N ARG A 340 -12.02 -27.33 14.13
CA ARG A 340 -11.87 -25.88 14.35
C ARG A 340 -10.67 -25.58 15.24
N GLU A 341 -10.64 -26.19 16.42
CA GLU A 341 -9.57 -26.03 17.41
C GLU A 341 -8.22 -26.46 16.81
N ASP A 342 -8.18 -27.61 16.15
CA ASP A 342 -6.95 -28.13 15.54
C ASP A 342 -6.44 -27.23 14.41
N SER A 343 -7.34 -26.62 13.65
CA SER A 343 -7.00 -25.65 12.61
C SER A 343 -6.37 -24.39 13.20
N LEU A 344 -6.91 -23.87 14.30
CA LEU A 344 -6.34 -22.73 15.02
C LEU A 344 -4.94 -23.05 15.56
N ILE A 345 -4.78 -24.21 16.21
CA ILE A 345 -3.49 -24.69 16.72
C ILE A 345 -2.47 -24.83 15.58
N ALA A 346 -2.88 -25.40 14.44
CA ALA A 346 -2.01 -25.55 13.28
C ALA A 346 -1.57 -24.18 12.70
N LEU A 347 -2.48 -23.22 12.55
CA LEU A 347 -2.19 -21.88 12.01
C LEU A 347 -1.33 -21.01 12.92
N GLN A 348 -1.48 -21.14 14.23
CA GLN A 348 -0.82 -20.29 15.22
C GLN A 348 0.56 -20.82 15.64
N ARG A 349 0.97 -21.98 15.12
CA ARG A 349 2.31 -22.51 15.38
C ARG A 349 3.38 -21.64 14.72
N GLY A 350 4.54 -21.52 15.37
CA GLY A 350 5.68 -20.79 14.82
C GLY A 350 6.33 -21.55 13.67
N TYR A 351 6.26 -21.01 12.46
CA TYR A 351 6.96 -21.50 11.28
C TYR A 351 8.07 -20.51 10.86
N PRO A 352 9.35 -20.92 10.82
CA PRO A 352 10.46 -20.05 10.44
C PRO A 352 10.37 -19.51 9.01
N THR A 353 9.83 -20.29 8.07
CA THR A 353 9.72 -19.92 6.65
C THR A 353 8.34 -20.26 6.09
N ARG A 354 7.99 -19.62 4.98
CA ARG A 354 6.71 -19.86 4.28
C ARG A 354 6.68 -21.23 3.63
N GLU A 355 7.82 -21.70 3.13
CA GLU A 355 8.00 -23.02 2.55
C GLU A 355 7.81 -24.12 3.61
N GLU A 356 8.33 -23.91 4.81
CA GLU A 356 8.12 -24.82 5.93
C GLU A 356 6.66 -24.81 6.39
N ALA A 357 6.02 -23.64 6.50
CA ALA A 357 4.59 -23.55 6.81
C ALA A 357 3.74 -24.33 5.79
N GLN A 358 4.02 -24.16 4.50
CA GLN A 358 3.34 -24.87 3.42
C GLN A 358 3.45 -26.40 3.54
N ALA A 359 4.63 -26.91 3.92
CA ALA A 359 4.83 -28.34 4.11
C ALA A 359 4.20 -28.85 5.43
N LYS A 360 4.30 -28.07 6.51
CA LYS A 360 4.03 -28.54 7.88
C LYS A 360 2.63 -28.28 8.38
N ILE A 361 1.90 -27.27 7.88
CA ILE A 361 0.50 -27.02 8.31
C ILE A 361 -0.39 -28.25 8.05
N PRO A 362 -0.40 -28.86 6.85
CA PRO A 362 -1.24 -30.04 6.61
C PRO A 362 -0.80 -31.25 7.44
N GLU A 363 0.51 -31.45 7.60
CA GLU A 363 1.07 -32.52 8.46
C GLU A 363 0.63 -32.36 9.92
N HIS A 364 0.69 -31.13 10.45
CA HIS A 364 0.27 -30.83 11.82
C HIS A 364 -1.23 -31.03 12.02
N LEU A 365 -2.05 -30.55 11.09
CA LEU A 365 -3.51 -30.73 11.16
C LEU A 365 -3.87 -32.22 11.17
N LEU A 366 -3.26 -33.01 10.28
CA LEU A 366 -3.48 -34.46 10.23
C LEU A 366 -2.99 -35.14 11.52
N ALA A 367 -1.83 -34.74 12.06
CA ALA A 367 -1.32 -35.29 13.30
C ALA A 367 -2.26 -35.01 14.48
N LEU A 368 -2.79 -33.79 14.59
CA LEU A 368 -3.77 -33.42 15.62
C LEU A 368 -5.05 -34.25 15.50
N GLN A 369 -5.56 -34.43 14.29
CA GLN A 369 -6.75 -35.25 14.05
C GLN A 369 -6.52 -36.74 14.38
N LYS A 370 -5.34 -37.29 14.07
CA LYS A 370 -4.98 -38.66 14.48
C LYS A 370 -4.93 -38.83 16.00
N LEU A 371 -4.49 -37.80 16.75
CA LEU A 371 -4.50 -37.82 18.21
C LEU A 371 -5.92 -37.85 18.79
N ARG A 372 -6.90 -37.22 18.11
CA ARG A 372 -8.32 -37.30 18.50
C ARG A 372 -8.93 -38.66 18.21
N GLY A 373 -8.58 -39.24 17.05
CA GLY A 373 -9.01 -40.59 16.70
C GLY A 373 -8.43 -41.03 15.35
N GLU A 374 -7.61 -42.08 15.38
CA GLU A 374 -6.94 -42.62 14.18
C GLU A 374 -7.95 -43.03 13.10
N LYS A 375 -9.02 -43.74 13.47
CA LYS A 375 -10.07 -44.15 12.55
C LYS A 375 -10.79 -42.94 11.90
N GLN A 376 -11.11 -41.91 12.69
CA GLN A 376 -11.78 -40.71 12.17
C GLN A 376 -10.87 -39.96 11.19
N ALA A 377 -9.58 -39.84 11.52
CA ALA A 377 -8.60 -39.21 10.66
C ALA A 377 -8.40 -39.96 9.35
N GLU A 378 -8.41 -41.30 9.37
CA GLU A 378 -8.34 -42.13 8.18
C GLU A 378 -9.60 -42.00 7.31
N GLU A 379 -10.80 -42.04 7.92
CA GLU A 379 -12.07 -41.87 7.22
C GLU A 379 -12.21 -40.49 6.57
N ASN A 380 -11.63 -39.45 7.19
CA ASN A 380 -11.70 -38.06 6.73
C ASN A 380 -10.41 -37.54 6.09
N ILE A 381 -9.48 -38.43 5.72
CA ILE A 381 -8.12 -38.06 5.27
C ILE A 381 -8.12 -37.00 4.16
N GLU A 382 -9.04 -37.14 3.20
CA GLU A 382 -9.15 -36.24 2.07
C GLU A 382 -9.74 -34.88 2.47
N SER A 383 -10.75 -34.87 3.33
CA SER A 383 -11.32 -33.63 3.88
C SER A 383 -10.32 -32.87 4.75
N ILE A 384 -9.50 -33.58 5.52
CA ILE A 384 -8.40 -33.00 6.31
C ILE A 384 -7.32 -32.43 5.38
N ARG A 385 -7.00 -33.11 4.27
CA ARG A 385 -6.06 -32.61 3.27
C ARG A 385 -6.54 -31.30 2.66
N VAL A 386 -7.80 -31.24 2.23
CA VAL A 386 -8.42 -30.01 1.67
C VAL A 386 -8.44 -28.88 2.69
N ALA A 387 -8.79 -29.17 3.95
CA ALA A 387 -8.69 -28.20 5.04
C ALA A 387 -7.25 -27.69 5.21
N GLY A 388 -6.26 -28.59 5.23
CA GLY A 388 -4.84 -28.23 5.31
C GLY A 388 -4.37 -27.33 4.17
N GLU A 389 -4.81 -27.58 2.93
CA GLU A 389 -4.52 -26.72 1.78
C GLU A 389 -5.11 -25.31 1.94
N TYR A 390 -6.35 -25.22 2.42
CA TYR A 390 -6.99 -23.94 2.73
C TYR A 390 -6.27 -23.18 3.86
N LEU A 391 -5.84 -23.88 4.91
CA LEU A 391 -5.06 -23.27 6.00
C LEU A 391 -3.71 -22.75 5.49
N VAL A 392 -3.03 -23.50 4.61
CA VAL A 392 -1.80 -23.04 3.96
C VAL A 392 -2.06 -21.79 3.11
N GLU A 393 -3.09 -21.79 2.26
CA GLU A 393 -3.48 -20.63 1.46
C GLU A 393 -3.67 -19.40 2.37
N SER A 394 -4.42 -19.58 3.45
CA SER A 394 -4.76 -18.50 4.39
C SER A 394 -3.57 -18.01 5.23
N TYR A 395 -2.66 -18.91 5.59
CA TYR A 395 -1.40 -18.57 6.25
C TYR A 395 -0.49 -17.76 5.31
N LEU A 396 -0.30 -18.24 4.09
CA LEU A 396 0.52 -17.56 3.06
C LEU A 396 -0.08 -16.21 2.65
N ASN A 397 -1.37 -16.04 2.89
CA ASN A 397 -2.09 -14.80 2.66
C ASN A 397 -1.81 -13.73 3.73
N ASN A 398 -1.43 -14.11 4.95
CA ASN A 398 -1.34 -13.20 6.10
C ASN A 398 0.05 -13.11 6.75
N ILE A 399 0.92 -14.12 6.57
CA ILE A 399 2.14 -14.27 7.37
C ILE A 399 3.41 -14.21 6.53
N TRP A 400 4.33 -13.32 6.90
CA TRP A 400 5.67 -13.18 6.29
C TRP A 400 6.74 -13.14 7.38
N PRO A 401 7.32 -14.30 7.75
CA PRO A 401 8.35 -14.38 8.79
C PRO A 401 9.57 -13.49 8.48
N ASN A 402 9.98 -13.40 7.22
CA ASN A 402 11.09 -12.55 6.78
C ASN A 402 10.81 -11.04 6.94
N MET A 403 9.54 -10.64 7.06
CA MET A 403 9.11 -9.26 7.30
C MET A 403 8.59 -9.05 8.72
N ASN A 404 8.73 -10.04 9.62
CA ASN A 404 8.15 -10.03 10.96
C ASN A 404 6.64 -9.74 10.97
N VAL A 405 5.93 -10.15 9.91
CA VAL A 405 4.47 -10.05 9.83
C VAL A 405 3.87 -11.37 10.27
N THR A 406 3.15 -11.34 11.40
CA THR A 406 2.39 -12.44 11.99
C THR A 406 0.92 -12.03 12.26
N TRP A 407 0.09 -12.96 12.75
CA TRP A 407 -1.28 -12.70 13.18
C TRP A 407 -1.33 -11.51 14.17
N GLY A 408 -2.22 -10.55 13.93
CA GLY A 408 -2.36 -9.37 14.79
C GLY A 408 -1.24 -8.32 14.64
N THR A 409 -0.32 -8.45 13.69
CA THR A 409 0.72 -7.42 13.46
C THR A 409 0.12 -6.06 13.07
N TYR A 410 -0.98 -6.09 12.31
CA TYR A 410 -1.65 -4.91 11.80
C TYR A 410 -3.13 -4.91 12.23
N SER A 411 -3.41 -4.41 13.43
CA SER A 411 -4.78 -4.28 13.93
C SER A 411 -5.55 -3.12 13.27
N GLY A 412 -6.86 -3.32 13.11
CA GLY A 412 -7.76 -2.33 12.52
C GLY A 412 -8.36 -1.40 13.57
N HIS A 413 -8.57 -0.13 13.23
CA HIS A 413 -9.34 0.81 14.06
C HIS A 413 -10.86 0.68 13.90
N LEU A 414 -11.34 -0.24 13.06
CA LEU A 414 -12.77 -0.45 12.82
C LEU A 414 -13.42 -1.15 14.02
N GLY A 415 -14.35 -0.45 14.66
CA GLY A 415 -15.07 -0.95 15.84
C GLY A 415 -14.19 -0.92 17.09
N HIS A 416 -14.46 -1.82 18.03
CA HIS A 416 -13.76 -1.86 19.33
C HIS A 416 -13.26 -3.27 19.71
N LYS A 417 -13.19 -4.21 18.75
CA LYS A 417 -12.79 -5.62 18.99
C LYS A 417 -11.38 -5.73 19.59
N TYR A 418 -10.44 -4.90 19.16
CA TYR A 418 -9.03 -5.01 19.52
C TYR A 418 -8.57 -4.04 20.62
N TYR A 419 -9.50 -3.29 21.20
CA TYR A 419 -9.15 -2.22 22.14
C TYR A 419 -8.47 -2.78 23.40
N ASP A 420 -9.05 -3.81 24.03
CA ASP A 420 -8.49 -4.38 25.25
C ASP A 420 -7.12 -5.05 25.03
N GLU A 421 -6.86 -5.54 23.82
CA GLU A 421 -5.62 -6.25 23.48
C GLU A 421 -4.46 -5.29 23.17
N ASN A 422 -4.73 -4.19 22.46
CA ASN A 422 -3.68 -3.33 21.92
C ASN A 422 -4.07 -1.85 21.70
N GLY A 423 -5.24 -1.42 22.20
CA GLY A 423 -5.72 -0.04 22.12
C GLY A 423 -6.30 0.35 20.75
N PHE A 424 -6.41 -0.58 19.79
CA PHE A 424 -7.00 -0.26 18.49
C PHE A 424 -8.54 -0.30 18.55
N GLY A 425 -9.16 0.83 18.24
CA GLY A 425 -10.59 0.91 18.04
C GLY A 425 -11.14 2.30 18.32
N CYS A 426 -12.47 2.43 18.33
CA CYS A 426 -13.19 3.66 18.66
C CYS A 426 -13.02 4.06 20.15
N PHE A 427 -12.85 3.09 21.04
CA PHE A 427 -12.73 3.30 22.48
C PHE A 427 -11.44 4.01 22.91
N ARG A 428 -10.51 4.27 21.99
CA ARG A 428 -9.36 5.16 22.26
C ARG A 428 -9.76 6.61 22.53
N CYS A 429 -10.96 7.02 22.11
CA CYS A 429 -11.56 8.31 22.41
C CYS A 429 -12.88 8.18 23.16
N HIS A 430 -13.65 7.13 22.89
CA HIS A 430 -14.95 6.86 23.52
C HIS A 430 -14.77 6.01 24.76
N ASP A 431 -14.40 6.63 25.88
CA ASP A 431 -14.01 5.94 27.12
C ASP A 431 -14.64 6.52 28.39
N GLU A 432 -15.44 7.60 28.28
CA GLU A 432 -15.97 8.38 29.40
C GLU A 432 -14.93 9.07 30.29
N GLU A 433 -13.64 8.97 29.94
CA GLU A 433 -12.50 9.52 30.69
C GLU A 433 -11.97 10.81 30.04
N HIS A 434 -12.22 11.00 28.74
CA HIS A 434 -11.99 12.27 28.05
C HIS A 434 -13.02 13.31 28.50
N THR A 435 -12.61 14.23 29.38
CA THR A 435 -13.48 15.26 29.98
C THR A 435 -13.13 16.68 29.56
N SER A 436 -14.13 17.55 29.46
CA SER A 436 -13.97 18.97 29.13
C SER A 436 -14.09 19.84 30.39
N VAL A 437 -13.61 21.09 30.29
CA VAL A 437 -13.76 22.11 31.34
C VAL A 437 -15.23 22.41 31.69
N SER A 438 -16.15 22.15 30.76
CA SER A 438 -17.60 22.34 30.92
C SER A 438 -18.26 21.18 31.67
N GLY A 439 -17.52 20.12 32.00
CA GLY A 439 -18.03 18.91 32.63
C GLY A 439 -18.63 17.88 31.66
N ASN A 440 -18.59 18.14 30.35
CA ASN A 440 -18.96 17.15 29.33
C ASN A 440 -17.85 16.12 29.17
N TYR A 441 -18.19 14.91 28.72
CA TYR A 441 -17.24 13.84 28.44
C TYR A 441 -17.58 13.13 27.12
N ILE A 442 -16.60 12.46 26.53
CA ILE A 442 -16.83 11.64 25.32
C ILE A 442 -17.46 10.32 25.76
N LYS A 443 -18.73 10.13 25.40
CA LYS A 443 -19.54 8.99 25.81
C LYS A 443 -19.10 7.68 25.18
N MET A 444 -19.33 6.57 25.88
CA MET A 444 -19.10 5.19 25.43
C MET A 444 -20.42 4.39 25.30
N ASP A 445 -21.52 5.07 24.99
CA ASP A 445 -22.83 4.41 24.79
C ASP A 445 -22.84 3.61 23.47
N CYS A 446 -23.25 2.33 23.50
CA CYS A 446 -23.31 1.47 22.32
C CYS A 446 -24.23 2.03 21.22
N ASP A 447 -25.38 2.58 21.62
CA ASP A 447 -26.43 3.11 20.75
C ASP A 447 -25.99 4.35 19.93
N LEU A 448 -24.81 4.91 20.21
CA LEU A 448 -24.20 5.96 19.38
C LEU A 448 -23.65 5.39 18.06
N CYS A 449 -23.26 4.12 18.06
CA CYS A 449 -22.55 3.48 16.96
C CYS A 449 -23.43 2.43 16.27
N HIS A 450 -24.20 1.67 17.04
CA HIS A 450 -25.02 0.59 16.51
C HIS A 450 -26.17 0.21 17.43
N ASP A 451 -27.24 -0.30 16.83
CA ASP A 451 -28.35 -0.90 17.56
C ASP A 451 -28.49 -2.40 17.24
N GLU A 452 -29.38 -3.06 17.97
CA GLU A 452 -29.96 -4.31 17.52
C GLU A 452 -30.61 -4.13 16.12
N PRO A 453 -30.53 -5.13 15.24
CA PRO A 453 -31.20 -5.08 13.95
C PRO A 453 -32.72 -5.14 14.14
N GLU A 454 -33.44 -4.11 13.68
CA GLU A 454 -34.90 -4.12 13.56
C GLU A 454 -35.39 -4.71 12.23
#